data_AF-A0A958S2W6-F1
#
_entry.id   AF-A0A958S2W6-F1
#
_cell.length_a   1.000
_cell.length_b   1.000
_cell.length_c   1.000
_cell.angle_alpha   90.00
_cell.angle_beta   90.00
_cell.angle_gamma   90.00
#
_symmetry.space_group_name_H-M   'P 1'
#
loop_
_entity.id
_entity.type
_entity.pdbx_description
1 polymer ?
#
loop_
_entity_poly.entity_id
_entity_poly.type
_entity_poly.pdbx_seq_one_letter_code
_entity_poly.pdbx_strand_id
1 'polypeptide(L)'
;MKFEITPNSVDYAAIQEKLKAKFPDYEFNMRGKQYLVCKKTGSVGANIVIRKSKVMVVGNFPTMGGQMLFILSVVLLGFLIPLIVYFAAFHTKMKALEKEVGAYLQEEYGVKA
;
A
#
# COMPACT_ATOMS: atom_id res chain seq x y z
N MET A 1 7.38 0.81 3.21
CA MET A 1 8.10 2.03 3.58
C MET A 1 7.48 2.55 4.87
N LYS A 2 8.29 2.93 5.84
CA LYS A 2 7.83 3.48 7.12
C LYS A 2 8.58 4.77 7.40
N PHE A 3 7.89 5.78 7.90
CA PHE A 3 8.52 7.03 8.32
C PHE A 3 7.75 7.61 9.51
N GLU A 4 8.42 8.47 10.26
CA GLU A 4 7.87 9.09 11.46
C GLU A 4 7.10 10.35 11.12
N ILE A 5 5.99 10.56 11.83
CA ILE A 5 5.14 11.74 11.70
C ILE A 5 4.95 12.38 13.07
N THR A 6 4.72 13.68 13.08
CA THR A 6 4.30 14.39 14.30
C THR A 6 2.99 13.77 14.79
N PRO A 7 2.86 13.41 16.08
CA PRO A 7 1.66 12.74 16.56
C PRO A 7 0.39 13.54 16.31
N ASN A 8 -0.67 12.85 15.85
CA ASN A 8 -1.99 13.43 15.53
C ASN A 8 -1.99 14.55 14.46
N SER A 9 -0.89 14.74 13.71
CA SER A 9 -0.81 15.78 12.68
C SER A 9 -1.40 15.35 11.33
N VAL A 10 -1.70 14.07 11.15
CA VAL A 10 -2.09 13.50 9.85
C VAL A 10 -3.37 12.69 9.98
N ASP A 11 -4.33 12.99 9.11
CA ASP A 11 -5.60 12.28 8.98
C ASP A 11 -5.76 11.62 7.60
N TYR A 12 -6.53 10.55 7.53
CA TYR A 12 -6.78 9.79 6.30
C TYR A 12 -7.46 10.63 5.21
N ALA A 13 -8.37 11.55 5.58
CA ALA A 13 -9.05 12.40 4.61
C ALA A 13 -8.05 13.33 3.89
N ALA A 14 -7.17 13.98 4.66
CA ALA A 14 -6.14 14.87 4.12
C ALA A 14 -5.12 14.11 3.25
N ILE A 15 -4.68 12.92 3.67
CA ILE A 15 -3.81 12.06 2.86
C ILE A 15 -4.51 11.67 1.55
N GLN A 16 -5.77 11.23 1.62
CA GLN A 16 -6.50 10.76 0.44
C GLN A 16 -6.68 11.87 -0.59
N GLU A 17 -6.99 13.10 -0.16
CA GLU A 17 -7.12 14.25 -1.05
C GLU A 17 -5.79 14.58 -1.75
N LYS A 18 -4.68 14.67 -1.00
CA LYS A 18 -3.36 14.93 -1.58
C LYS A 18 -2.89 13.82 -2.51
N LEU A 19 -3.20 12.57 -2.19
CA LEU A 19 -2.84 11.42 -3.03
C LEU A 19 -3.66 11.38 -4.31
N LYS A 20 -4.96 11.72 -4.25
CA LYS A 20 -5.79 11.86 -5.45
C LYS A 20 -5.31 13.00 -6.35
N ALA A 21 -4.87 14.11 -5.78
CA ALA A 21 -4.31 15.23 -6.54
C ALA A 21 -2.98 14.86 -7.24
N LYS A 22 -2.12 14.10 -6.56
CA LYS A 22 -0.81 13.70 -7.11
C LYS A 22 -0.89 12.51 -8.07
N PHE A 23 -1.79 11.57 -7.80
CA PHE A 23 -1.96 10.32 -8.54
C PHE A 23 -3.42 10.16 -8.99
N PRO A 24 -3.88 10.96 -9.98
CA PRO A 24 -5.27 10.92 -10.44
C PRO A 24 -5.65 9.57 -11.06
N ASP A 25 -4.67 8.84 -11.59
CA ASP A 25 -4.86 7.52 -12.21
C ASP A 25 -4.95 6.38 -11.18
N TYR A 26 -4.76 6.65 -9.88
CA TYR A 26 -4.83 5.65 -8.83
C TYR A 26 -6.16 5.74 -8.07
N GLU A 27 -6.68 4.58 -7.69
CA GLU A 27 -7.90 4.49 -6.91
C GLU A 27 -7.57 4.41 -5.42
N PHE A 28 -8.22 5.24 -4.60
CA PHE A 28 -7.98 5.31 -3.15
C PHE A 28 -9.27 5.03 -2.38
N ASN A 29 -9.31 3.91 -1.67
CA ASN A 29 -10.48 3.46 -0.92
C ASN A 29 -10.12 3.11 0.53
N MET A 30 -11.00 3.48 1.46
CA MET A 30 -10.86 3.06 2.86
C MET A 30 -11.31 1.61 3.01
N ARG A 31 -10.45 0.76 3.55
CA ARG A 31 -10.77 -0.61 3.98
C ARG A 31 -10.95 -0.62 5.49
N GLY A 32 -12.20 -0.46 5.91
CA GLY A 32 -12.54 -0.24 7.32
C GLY A 32 -12.06 1.13 7.82
N LYS A 33 -11.74 1.22 9.11
CA LYS A 33 -11.36 2.50 9.76
C LYS A 33 -9.84 2.75 9.82
N GLN A 34 -9.02 1.78 9.41
CA GLN A 34 -7.58 1.77 9.74
C GLN A 34 -6.65 1.60 8.53
N TYR A 35 -7.20 1.42 7.33
CA TYR A 35 -6.41 1.17 6.14
C TYR A 35 -6.93 2.01 4.99
N LEU A 36 -6.07 2.86 4.43
CA LEU A 36 -6.31 3.49 3.15
C LEU A 36 -5.61 2.66 2.07
N VAL A 37 -6.38 2.06 1.18
CA VAL A 37 -5.89 1.21 0.11
C VAL A 37 -5.68 2.06 -1.13
N CYS A 38 -4.44 2.10 -1.62
CA CYS A 38 -4.07 2.63 -2.92
C CYS A 38 -4.05 1.48 -3.93
N LYS A 39 -4.75 1.65 -5.05
CA LYS A 39 -4.84 0.67 -6.13
C LYS A 39 -4.38 1.33 -7.42
N LYS A 40 -3.26 0.85 -7.96
CA LYS A 40 -2.74 1.25 -9.27
C LYS A 40 -3.31 0.37 -10.39
N THR A 41 -3.42 -0.93 -10.13
CA THR A 41 -4.06 -1.90 -11.04
C THR A 41 -4.84 -2.94 -10.24
N GLY A 42 -5.55 -3.87 -10.89
CA GLY A 42 -6.30 -4.93 -10.20
C GLY A 42 -5.44 -5.84 -9.30
N SER A 43 -4.13 -5.92 -9.54
CA SER A 43 -3.18 -6.79 -8.81
C SER A 43 -2.06 -6.03 -8.10
N VAL A 44 -1.84 -4.74 -8.38
CA VAL A 44 -0.79 -3.93 -7.76
C VAL A 44 -1.43 -2.81 -6.94
N GLY A 45 -1.21 -2.85 -5.63
CA GLY A 45 -1.67 -1.85 -4.69
C GLY A 45 -0.72 -1.66 -3.52
N ALA A 46 -1.08 -0.75 -2.62
CA ALA A 46 -0.40 -0.48 -1.38
C ALA A 46 -1.41 -0.10 -0.29
N ASN A 47 -1.20 -0.60 0.92
CA ASN A 47 -1.96 -0.22 2.10
C ASN A 47 -1.20 0.87 2.86
N ILE A 48 -1.88 1.98 3.12
CA ILE A 48 -1.40 3.10 3.91
C ILE A 48 -2.05 3.00 5.28
N VAL A 49 -1.22 2.94 6.32
CA VAL A 49 -1.63 2.81 7.71
C VAL A 49 -1.01 3.94 8.51
N ILE A 50 -1.85 4.83 9.00
CA ILE A 50 -1.47 5.87 9.96
C ILE A 50 -1.53 5.27 11.35
N ARG A 51 -0.40 5.31 12.06
CA ARG A 51 -0.30 5.04 13.50
C ARG A 51 0.08 6.32 14.23
N LYS A 52 -0.05 6.31 15.56
CA LYS A 52 0.15 7.50 16.43
C LYS A 52 1.38 8.36 16.09
N SER A 53 2.51 7.77 15.73
CA SER A 53 3.76 8.49 15.44
C SER A 53 4.42 8.08 14.12
N LYS A 54 3.74 7.27 13.29
CA LYS A 54 4.34 6.76 12.06
C LYS A 54 3.30 6.45 11.00
N VAL A 55 3.68 6.65 9.75
CA VAL A 55 2.93 6.19 8.59
C VAL A 55 3.65 4.99 8.00
N MET A 56 2.89 3.96 7.66
CA MET A 56 3.38 2.76 7.00
C MET A 56 2.68 2.62 5.67
N VAL A 57 3.45 2.57 4.59
CA VAL A 57 2.99 2.20 3.25
C VAL A 57 3.51 0.79 2.98
N VAL A 58 2.63 -0.15 2.65
CA VAL A 58 2.99 -1.55 2.44
C VAL A 58 2.40 -2.03 1.11
N GLY A 59 3.25 -2.42 0.17
CA GLY A 59 2.81 -2.99 -1.11
C GLY A 59 2.03 -4.29 -0.90
N ASN A 60 0.84 -4.40 -1.47
CA ASN A 60 -0.03 -5.57 -1.31
C ASN A 60 -1.03 -5.69 -2.48
N PHE A 61 -1.75 -6.82 -2.54
CA PHE A 61 -2.91 -6.95 -3.39
C PHE A 61 -3.99 -5.93 -2.96
N PRO A 62 -4.53 -5.13 -3.90
CA PRO A 62 -5.51 -4.09 -3.58
C PRO A 62 -6.91 -4.65 -3.30
N THR A 63 -7.18 -5.90 -3.69
CA THR A 63 -8.49 -6.55 -3.55
C THR A 63 -8.39 -7.81 -2.69
N MET A 64 -9.47 -8.09 -1.94
CA MET A 64 -9.58 -9.36 -1.20
C MET A 64 -9.59 -10.57 -2.14
N GLY A 65 -10.19 -10.43 -3.33
CA GLY A 65 -10.19 -11.49 -4.34
C GLY A 65 -8.78 -11.87 -4.79
N GLY A 66 -7.92 -10.89 -5.09
CA GLY A 66 -6.52 -11.14 -5.45
C GLY A 66 -5.74 -11.81 -4.32
N GLN A 67 -5.95 -11.37 -3.09
CA GLN A 67 -5.33 -11.98 -1.91
C GLN A 67 -5.82 -13.42 -1.68
N MET A 68 -7.12 -13.69 -1.82
CA MET A 68 -7.70 -15.03 -1.69
C MET A 68 -7.22 -15.97 -2.78
N LEU A 69 -7.19 -15.53 -4.04
CA LEU A 69 -6.68 -16.33 -5.16
C LEU A 69 -5.23 -16.75 -4.94
N PHE A 70 -4.40 -15.84 -4.40
CA PHE A 70 -3.03 -16.16 -4.04
C PHE A 70 -2.95 -17.19 -2.90
N ILE A 71 -3.79 -17.07 -1.87
CA ILE A 71 -3.82 -18.05 -0.77
C ILE A 71 -4.30 -19.41 -1.28
N LEU A 72 -5.33 -19.45 -2.12
CA LEU A 72 -5.85 -20.68 -2.72
C LEU A 72 -4.79 -21.37 -3.58
N SER A 73 -4.02 -20.61 -4.36
CA SER A 73 -2.92 -21.18 -5.15
C SER A 73 -1.82 -21.78 -4.28
N VAL A 74 -1.52 -21.17 -3.12
CA VAL A 74 -0.60 -21.75 -2.11
C VAL A 74 -1.13 -23.05 -1.53
N VAL A 75 -2.42 -23.15 -1.25
CA VAL A 75 -3.04 -24.37 -0.72
C VAL A 75 -3.06 -25.49 -1.77
N LEU A 76 -3.37 -25.16 -3.03
CA LEU A 76 -3.54 -26.16 -4.09
C LEU A 76 -2.23 -26.61 -4.74
N LEU A 77 -1.28 -25.70 -4.97
CA LEU A 77 -0.03 -25.96 -5.69
C LEU A 77 1.17 -26.14 -4.76
N GLY A 78 0.95 -26.02 -3.45
CA GLY A 78 2.02 -25.91 -2.46
C GLY A 78 2.65 -24.51 -2.44
N PHE A 79 3.53 -24.28 -1.46
CA PHE A 79 4.06 -22.94 -1.18
C PHE A 79 5.06 -22.42 -2.23
N LEU A 80 5.88 -23.30 -2.83
CA LEU A 80 7.03 -22.87 -3.63
C LEU A 80 6.65 -22.19 -4.95
N ILE A 81 5.70 -22.77 -5.70
CA ILE A 81 5.33 -22.29 -7.04
C ILE A 81 4.68 -20.89 -6.98
N PRO A 82 3.65 -20.65 -6.16
CA PRO A 82 3.03 -19.32 -6.06
C PRO A 82 4.01 -18.27 -5.53
N LEU A 83 4.92 -18.64 -4.64
CA LEU A 83 5.93 -17.72 -4.13
C LEU A 83 6.87 -17.23 -5.24
N ILE A 84 7.33 -18.12 -6.11
CA ILE A 84 8.17 -17.75 -7.28
C ILE A 84 7.39 -16.81 -8.20
N VAL A 85 6.14 -17.14 -8.53
CA VAL A 85 5.27 -16.28 -9.36
C VAL A 85 5.06 -14.91 -8.70
N TYR A 86 4.87 -14.88 -7.38
CA TYR A 86 4.72 -13.65 -6.64
C TYR A 86 5.94 -12.75 -6.74
N PHE A 87 7.13 -13.30 -6.51
CA PHE A 87 8.37 -12.52 -6.62
C PHE A 87 8.65 -12.06 -8.05
N ALA A 88 8.37 -12.89 -9.05
CA ALA A 88 8.61 -12.57 -10.45
C ALA A 88 7.64 -11.52 -11.01
N ALA A 89 6.34 -11.64 -10.73
CA ALA A 89 5.31 -10.84 -11.39
C ALA A 89 4.79 -9.65 -10.57
N PHE A 90 4.76 -9.77 -9.23
CA PHE A 90 4.04 -8.83 -8.37
C PHE A 90 4.96 -8.06 -7.40
N HIS A 91 5.91 -8.73 -6.74
CA HIS A 91 6.68 -8.15 -5.65
C HIS A 91 7.41 -6.86 -6.05
N THR A 92 8.13 -6.86 -7.17
CA THR A 92 8.86 -5.68 -7.65
C THR A 92 7.93 -4.49 -7.93
N LYS A 93 6.77 -4.75 -8.52
CA LYS A 93 5.78 -3.71 -8.86
C LYS A 93 5.13 -3.13 -7.60
N MET A 94 4.74 -3.99 -6.65
CA MET A 94 4.20 -3.57 -5.35
C MET A 94 5.22 -2.77 -4.55
N LYS A 95 6.48 -3.18 -4.56
CA LYS A 95 7.58 -2.48 -3.87
C LYS A 95 7.92 -1.14 -4.52
N ALA A 96 7.81 -1.04 -5.84
CA ALA A 96 7.96 0.23 -6.55
C ALA A 96 6.84 1.21 -6.16
N LEU A 97 5.58 0.76 -6.17
CA LEU A 97 4.43 1.57 -5.74
C LEU A 97 4.55 1.99 -4.27
N GLU A 98 4.99 1.07 -3.41
CA GLU A 98 5.24 1.35 -1.99
C GLU A 98 6.25 2.48 -1.80
N LYS A 99 7.35 2.47 -2.57
CA LYS A 99 8.37 3.52 -2.54
C LYS A 99 7.86 4.82 -3.12
N GLU A 100 7.11 4.78 -4.22
CA GLU A 100 6.56 5.94 -4.91
C GLU A 100 5.59 6.72 -4.00
N VAL A 101 4.58 6.02 -3.46
CA VAL A 101 3.60 6.61 -2.53
C VAL A 101 4.25 6.96 -1.20
N GLY A 102 5.15 6.10 -0.70
CA GLY A 102 5.85 6.33 0.56
C GLY A 102 6.79 7.52 0.54
N ALA A 103 7.54 7.74 -0.55
CA ALA A 103 8.43 8.88 -0.71
C ALA A 103 7.65 10.19 -0.76
N TYR A 104 6.55 10.24 -1.53
CA TYR A 104 5.70 11.42 -1.57
C TYR A 104 5.13 11.78 -0.20
N LEU A 105 4.60 10.80 0.53
CA LEU A 105 4.06 11.04 1.87
C LEU A 105 5.15 11.40 2.89
N GLN A 106 6.37 10.88 2.73
CA GLN A 106 7.51 11.26 3.57
C GLN A 106 7.96 12.70 3.29
N GLU A 107 7.97 13.16 2.04
CA GLU A 107 8.30 14.56 1.72
C GLU A 107 7.27 15.53 2.30
N GLU A 108 5.99 15.17 2.27
CA GLU A 108 4.88 16.00 2.73
C GLU A 108 4.69 16.00 4.26
N TYR A 109 4.87 14.85 4.91
CA TYR A 109 4.50 14.65 6.32
C TYR A 109 5.61 14.10 7.20
N GLY A 110 6.74 13.69 6.60
CA GLY A 110 7.88 13.19 7.35
C GLY A 110 8.45 14.29 8.23
N VAL A 111 8.69 13.96 9.49
CA VAL A 111 9.51 14.82 10.35
C VAL A 111 10.92 14.80 9.74
N LYS A 112 11.35 15.93 9.17
CA LYS A 112 12.75 16.12 8.79
C LYS A 112 13.54 16.12 10.11
N ALA A 113 14.25 15.02 10.37
CA ALA A 113 15.29 15.00 11.38
C ALA A 113 16.40 15.99 11.00
#